data_AF-A0A8H7J1F7-F1
#
_entry.id   AF-A0A8H7J1F7-F1
#
_cell.length_a   1.000
_cell.length_b   1.000
_cell.length_c   1.000
_cell.angle_alpha   90.00
_cell.angle_beta   90.00
_cell.angle_gamma   90.00
#
_symmetry.space_group_name_H-M   'P 1'
#
loop_
_entity.id
_entity.type
_entity.pdbx_description
1 polymer ?
#
loop_
_entity_poly.entity_id
_entity_poly.type
_entity_poly.pdbx_seq_one_letter_code
_entity_poly.pdbx_strand_id
1 'polypeptide(L)'
;MGKRCRGDKKQEPELGLDLGIPQSVVFSMQDYSLWPMIIKVFTAKKQWTALFLFLTCAVAPMVVLGHFTPRPDFEFGTWPPYYSVFAAKTMSCGNQEIDLYPANSTITGIEGLFVLDKTWGRFAFSTVKTIDAAWDIVFGRGVQLLAWWAAYIVFSDALLRVIERHPASFRIFQRIALEGPSLLSLWTLCKELLSVKSKSTKILFAYMLLSTSYVLCVPMFLGAMTGYDSTATAWIDIDNSNNIVPASALKMAWVITGTANSTFDKKVCSDPKNGNIQLQYFLPRVQYCSCQMPNGTVAPPGTFHYSNSFALHGSSSSPLDEGTICIFNYEGSNGTWNEPVLDSYTDREKRSYNCNETTTLKVNEQTYDIQNLNGTYSPLCYNHEAYDQWTLQGKSRCLPDTANPSYQWGFSTMLSGIFVFIHFGWCVSMYIVWLDAQSTSTLLKEGYAMTPLRAAFAIAKVVKRKTGLGEKQLVRHNTRELNKELHGTGKDRGTQIEYSIFVTNAEEHFEDDKGIRRRRTLALDGLPS
;
A
#
# COMPACT_ATOMS: atom_id res chain seq x y z
N MET A 1 -6.76 -91.94 -31.15
CA MET A 1 -5.86 -91.68 -32.30
C MET A 1 -5.34 -90.26 -32.15
N GLY A 2 -4.02 -90.05 -32.06
CA GLY A 2 -3.39 -88.72 -32.10
C GLY A 2 -3.00 -88.08 -30.76
N LYS A 3 -1.68 -88.02 -30.50
CA LYS A 3 -0.96 -87.41 -29.37
C LYS A 3 -0.56 -85.95 -29.66
N ARG A 4 -0.45 -85.09 -28.64
CA ARG A 4 0.70 -84.19 -28.28
C ARG A 4 0.27 -83.25 -27.13
N CYS A 5 0.85 -83.35 -25.92
CA CYS A 5 2.12 -82.74 -25.42
C CYS A 5 2.08 -81.21 -25.43
N ARG A 6 2.52 -80.40 -24.47
CA ARG A 6 3.24 -80.42 -23.16
C ARG A 6 3.24 -78.92 -22.74
N GLY A 7 3.33 -78.45 -21.50
CA GLY A 7 3.64 -79.12 -20.25
C GLY A 7 3.62 -78.16 -19.05
N ASP A 8 3.75 -78.79 -17.89
CA ASP A 8 3.85 -78.26 -16.53
C ASP A 8 5.12 -77.46 -16.22
N LYS A 9 5.06 -76.69 -15.12
CA LYS A 9 5.96 -76.67 -13.92
C LYS A 9 6.06 -75.25 -13.34
N LYS A 10 6.20 -74.97 -12.04
CA LYS A 10 6.24 -75.73 -10.78
C LYS A 10 6.18 -74.69 -9.62
N GLN A 11 5.86 -75.20 -8.43
CA GLN A 11 5.73 -74.59 -7.10
C GLN A 11 7.00 -74.03 -6.42
N GLU A 12 6.78 -72.97 -5.60
CA GLU A 12 7.28 -72.64 -4.21
C GLU A 12 8.80 -72.43 -3.93
N PRO A 13 9.26 -71.83 -2.77
CA PRO A 13 8.57 -71.18 -1.60
C PRO A 13 9.30 -69.92 -0.98
N GLU A 14 8.81 -69.48 0.20
CA GLU A 14 9.43 -68.65 1.28
C GLU A 14 9.59 -67.13 1.03
N LEU A 15 9.40 -66.17 1.96
CA LEU A 15 9.68 -66.11 3.40
C LEU A 15 9.04 -64.80 3.94
N GLY A 16 8.51 -64.79 5.17
CA GLY A 16 7.89 -63.60 5.75
C GLY A 16 8.89 -62.53 6.21
N LEU A 17 8.42 -61.29 6.32
CA LEU A 17 8.73 -60.44 7.46
C LEU A 17 7.61 -59.43 7.70
N ASP A 18 7.00 -59.58 8.87
CA ASP A 18 5.95 -58.76 9.43
C ASP A 18 6.61 -57.54 10.10
N LEU A 19 6.29 -56.32 9.64
CA LEU A 19 6.60 -55.07 10.33
C LEU A 19 5.37 -54.16 10.26
N GLY A 20 4.52 -54.30 11.27
CA GLY A 20 3.41 -53.41 11.52
C GLY A 20 3.87 -52.01 11.94
N ILE A 21 3.49 -51.00 11.16
CA ILE A 21 3.42 -49.59 11.58
C ILE A 21 2.09 -49.03 11.02
N PRO A 22 1.25 -48.36 11.83
CA PRO A 22 -0.16 -48.12 11.52
C PRO A 22 -0.38 -47.07 10.43
N GLN A 23 -1.43 -47.32 9.63
CA GLN A 23 -1.91 -46.51 8.52
C GLN A 23 -2.04 -45.03 8.87
N SER A 24 -1.40 -44.22 8.04
CA SER A 24 -1.60 -42.79 7.92
C SER A 24 -3.04 -42.45 7.52
N VAL A 25 -3.53 -41.38 8.13
CA VAL A 25 -4.77 -40.69 7.83
C VAL A 25 -4.73 -40.20 6.38
N VAL A 26 -5.39 -40.93 5.48
CA VAL A 26 -5.74 -40.44 4.14
C VAL A 26 -7.10 -39.77 4.24
N PHE A 27 -7.12 -38.44 4.20
CA PHE A 27 -8.31 -37.66 3.90
C PHE A 27 -8.73 -37.99 2.47
N SER A 28 -9.75 -38.84 2.31
CA SER A 28 -10.41 -39.05 1.02
C SER A 28 -11.23 -37.81 0.68
N MET A 29 -10.73 -37.05 -0.29
CA MET A 29 -11.41 -35.93 -0.92
C MET A 29 -11.78 -36.40 -2.34
N GLN A 30 -12.87 -37.14 -2.46
CA GLN A 30 -13.36 -37.56 -3.77
C GLN A 30 -14.90 -37.50 -3.81
N ASP A 31 -15.38 -36.81 -4.83
CA ASP A 31 -16.77 -36.61 -5.26
C ASP A 31 -17.69 -35.71 -4.42
N TYR A 32 -17.42 -34.40 -4.49
CA TYR A 32 -18.48 -33.39 -4.42
C TYR A 32 -18.49 -32.58 -5.72
N SER A 33 -19.51 -32.82 -6.55
CA SER A 33 -19.89 -31.91 -7.64
C SER A 33 -20.20 -30.53 -7.03
N LEU A 34 -19.26 -29.59 -7.17
CA LEU A 34 -19.35 -28.21 -6.69
C LEU A 34 -20.45 -27.41 -7.42
N TRP A 35 -20.86 -27.85 -8.61
CA TRP A 35 -21.72 -27.12 -9.52
C TRP A 35 -23.17 -26.90 -9.03
N PRO A 36 -23.91 -27.90 -8.53
CA PRO A 36 -25.26 -27.70 -7.99
C PRO A 36 -25.28 -26.95 -6.65
N MET A 37 -24.18 -26.95 -5.89
CA MET A 37 -24.07 -26.18 -4.65
C MET A 37 -23.91 -24.68 -4.96
N ILE A 38 -23.08 -24.34 -5.95
CA ILE A 38 -22.89 -22.97 -6.45
C ILE A 38 -24.24 -22.39 -6.93
N ILE A 39 -25.03 -23.14 -7.70
CA ILE A 39 -26.31 -22.64 -8.25
C ILE A 39 -27.38 -22.41 -7.15
N LYS A 40 -27.48 -23.26 -6.13
CA LYS A 40 -28.38 -23.01 -4.99
C LYS A 40 -27.91 -21.85 -4.10
N VAL A 41 -26.60 -21.61 -4.04
CA VAL A 41 -25.96 -20.51 -3.29
C VAL A 41 -26.11 -19.14 -3.97
N PHE A 42 -26.69 -19.04 -5.17
CA PHE A 42 -26.86 -17.75 -5.88
C PHE A 42 -28.29 -17.20 -5.91
N THR A 43 -29.24 -17.78 -5.16
CA THR A 43 -30.67 -17.46 -5.28
C THR A 43 -31.23 -16.55 -4.18
N ALA A 44 -30.49 -16.27 -3.09
CA ALA A 44 -30.99 -15.42 -2.00
C ALA A 44 -30.42 -13.99 -2.04
N LYS A 45 -31.27 -12.97 -1.85
CA LYS A 45 -30.89 -11.54 -1.78
C LYS A 45 -29.72 -11.26 -0.81
N LYS A 46 -29.63 -12.03 0.29
CA LYS A 46 -28.56 -11.92 1.30
C LYS A 46 -27.18 -12.34 0.78
N GLN A 47 -27.12 -13.28 -0.16
CA GLN A 47 -25.86 -13.76 -0.75
C GLN A 47 -25.30 -12.73 -1.73
N TRP A 48 -26.16 -12.10 -2.53
CA TRP A 48 -25.77 -10.98 -3.39
C TRP A 48 -25.25 -9.79 -2.60
N THR A 49 -25.89 -9.42 -1.49
CA THR A 49 -25.40 -8.33 -0.63
C THR A 49 -24.05 -8.67 0.00
N ALA A 50 -23.85 -9.90 0.47
CA ALA A 50 -22.59 -10.34 1.05
C ALA A 50 -21.46 -10.37 0.01
N LEU A 51 -21.73 -10.88 -1.19
CA LEU A 51 -20.78 -10.89 -2.30
C LEU A 51 -20.42 -9.47 -2.73
N PHE A 52 -21.41 -8.58 -2.87
CA PHE A 52 -21.16 -7.19 -3.22
C PHE A 52 -20.31 -6.48 -2.16
N LEU A 53 -20.59 -6.71 -0.88
CA LEU A 53 -19.79 -6.16 0.22
C LEU A 53 -18.36 -6.71 0.21
N PHE A 54 -18.18 -8.00 -0.08
CA PHE A 54 -16.85 -8.60 -0.26
C PHE A 54 -16.10 -7.99 -1.45
N LEU A 55 -16.73 -7.86 -2.61
CA LEU A 55 -16.11 -7.28 -3.80
C LEU A 55 -15.72 -5.81 -3.57
N THR A 56 -16.58 -5.04 -2.94
CA THR A 56 -16.35 -3.60 -2.70
C THR A 56 -15.36 -3.33 -1.57
N CYS A 57 -15.38 -4.09 -0.47
CA CYS A 57 -14.50 -3.85 0.68
C CYS A 57 -13.17 -4.63 0.62
N ALA A 58 -13.09 -5.74 -0.11
CA ALA A 58 -11.89 -6.56 -0.19
C ALA A 58 -11.20 -6.47 -1.56
N VAL A 59 -11.94 -6.73 -2.64
CA VAL A 59 -11.34 -6.82 -3.99
C VAL A 59 -11.03 -5.45 -4.57
N ALA A 60 -11.95 -4.47 -4.44
CA ALA A 60 -11.73 -3.14 -4.99
C ALA A 60 -10.49 -2.44 -4.40
N PRO A 61 -10.23 -2.42 -3.08
CA PRO A 61 -9.01 -1.83 -2.52
C PRO A 61 -7.73 -2.53 -3.00
N MET A 62 -7.77 -3.85 -3.20
CA MET A 62 -6.65 -4.60 -3.80
C MET A 62 -6.38 -4.15 -5.24
N VAL A 63 -7.41 -4.11 -6.07
CA VAL A 63 -7.29 -3.68 -7.48
C VAL A 63 -6.79 -2.23 -7.56
N VAL A 64 -7.34 -1.34 -6.73
CA VAL A 64 -6.93 0.06 -6.63
C VAL A 64 -5.46 0.16 -6.23
N LEU A 65 -5.03 -0.55 -5.18
CA LEU A 65 -3.63 -0.56 -4.77
C LEU A 65 -2.70 -1.00 -5.91
N GLY A 66 -3.03 -2.12 -6.58
CA GLY A 66 -2.24 -2.61 -7.70
C GLY A 66 -2.18 -1.64 -8.88
N HIS A 67 -3.26 -0.90 -9.14
CA HIS A 67 -3.33 0.09 -10.22
C HIS A 67 -2.54 1.37 -9.92
N PHE A 68 -2.53 1.83 -8.66
CA PHE A 68 -1.87 3.07 -8.27
C PHE A 68 -0.40 2.91 -7.87
N THR A 69 0.13 1.68 -7.89
CA THR A 69 1.54 1.39 -7.65
C THR A 69 2.24 0.75 -8.86
N PRO A 70 2.28 1.42 -10.04
CA PRO A 70 3.20 1.02 -11.10
C PRO A 70 4.64 1.40 -10.75
N ARG A 71 5.62 0.82 -11.46
CA ARG A 71 6.98 1.38 -11.50
C ARG A 71 7.01 2.50 -12.57
N PRO A 72 8.01 3.40 -12.58
CA PRO A 72 8.10 4.48 -13.57
C PRO A 72 8.60 4.03 -14.95
N ASP A 73 9.30 2.89 -15.06
CA ASP A 73 10.15 2.54 -16.22
C ASP A 73 9.49 1.67 -17.33
N PHE A 74 8.22 1.30 -17.24
CA PHE A 74 7.53 0.38 -18.16
C PHE A 74 6.11 0.91 -18.50
N GLU A 75 5.54 0.37 -19.57
CA GLU A 75 4.27 0.81 -20.10
C GLU A 75 3.08 0.33 -19.26
N PHE A 76 2.02 1.14 -19.22
CA PHE A 76 0.78 0.87 -18.49
C PHE A 76 0.25 -0.54 -18.81
N GLY A 77 0.06 -1.39 -17.79
CA GLY A 77 -0.51 -2.74 -17.94
C GLY A 77 0.50 -3.90 -18.13
N THR A 78 1.81 -3.63 -18.20
CA THR A 78 2.85 -4.68 -18.38
C THR A 78 3.55 -5.12 -17.07
N TRP A 79 3.06 -4.64 -15.93
CA TRP A 79 3.76 -4.66 -14.66
C TRP A 79 3.34 -5.78 -13.71
N PRO A 80 4.25 -6.36 -12.90
CA PRO A 80 3.86 -7.14 -11.74
C PRO A 80 3.14 -6.21 -10.73
N PRO A 81 1.86 -6.46 -10.40
CA PRO A 81 1.11 -5.62 -9.48
C PRO A 81 1.78 -5.64 -8.09
N TYR A 82 1.63 -4.55 -7.35
CA TYR A 82 2.12 -4.40 -5.96
C TYR A 82 3.65 -4.32 -5.77
N TYR A 83 4.47 -4.39 -6.82
CA TYR A 83 5.93 -4.35 -6.66
C TYR A 83 6.40 -3.06 -5.97
N SER A 84 5.91 -1.90 -6.40
CA SER A 84 6.37 -0.62 -5.85
C SER A 84 5.79 -0.30 -4.46
N VAL A 85 4.86 -1.10 -3.94
CA VAL A 85 4.35 -1.00 -2.56
C VAL A 85 5.47 -1.24 -1.56
N PHE A 86 6.27 -2.29 -1.76
CA PHE A 86 7.33 -2.73 -0.85
C PHE A 86 8.75 -2.40 -1.33
N ALA A 87 8.86 -1.64 -2.43
CA ALA A 87 10.15 -1.13 -2.89
C ALA A 87 10.69 -0.06 -1.92
N ALA A 88 12.00 0.09 -1.88
CA ALA A 88 12.66 1.15 -1.13
C ALA A 88 12.08 2.52 -1.51
N LYS A 89 11.86 3.37 -0.51
CA LYS A 89 11.21 4.68 -0.70
C LYS A 89 12.27 5.77 -0.74
N THR A 90 12.23 6.58 -1.79
CA THR A 90 13.13 7.71 -1.96
C THR A 90 12.36 9.00 -1.70
N MET A 91 12.85 9.81 -0.76
CA MET A 91 12.30 11.15 -0.53
C MET A 91 12.84 12.11 -1.59
N SER A 92 11.97 12.58 -2.48
CA SER A 92 12.31 13.62 -3.46
C SER A 92 11.86 14.99 -2.94
N CYS A 93 12.72 16.01 -3.05
CA CYS A 93 12.47 17.36 -2.56
C CYS A 93 12.45 18.43 -3.67
N GLY A 94 11.88 18.09 -4.82
CA GLY A 94 11.36 19.07 -5.76
C GLY A 94 12.29 19.63 -6.84
N ASN A 95 13.51 19.11 -7.02
CA ASN A 95 14.41 19.51 -8.13
C ASN A 95 15.06 18.29 -8.80
N GLN A 96 14.30 17.59 -9.66
CA GLN A 96 14.80 16.45 -10.45
C GLN A 96 15.89 16.83 -11.46
N GLU A 97 16.05 18.13 -11.75
CA GLU A 97 17.03 18.63 -12.72
C GLU A 97 18.48 18.50 -12.23
N ILE A 98 18.74 18.61 -10.92
CA ILE A 98 20.11 18.56 -10.37
C ILE A 98 20.43 17.17 -9.82
N ASP A 99 19.48 16.56 -9.10
CA ASP A 99 19.68 15.27 -8.48
C ASP A 99 18.37 14.47 -8.49
N LEU A 100 18.37 13.32 -9.17
CA LEU A 100 17.23 12.39 -9.11
C LEU A 100 17.15 11.71 -7.74
N TYR A 101 18.29 11.54 -7.05
CA TYR A 101 18.39 10.81 -5.79
C TYR A 101 19.27 11.59 -4.81
N PRO A 102 18.68 12.48 -3.99
CA PRO A 102 19.42 13.24 -2.99
C PRO A 102 20.21 12.33 -2.05
N ALA A 103 21.31 12.85 -1.50
CA ALA A 103 22.15 12.13 -0.55
C ALA A 103 21.31 11.62 0.64
N ASN A 104 21.43 10.33 0.95
CA ASN A 104 20.68 9.66 2.02
C ASN A 104 19.15 9.77 1.91
N SER A 105 18.60 9.93 0.70
CA SER A 105 17.14 10.02 0.48
C SER A 105 16.42 8.68 0.48
N THR A 106 17.15 7.57 0.27
CA THR A 106 16.58 6.22 0.24
C THR A 106 16.42 5.69 1.66
N ILE A 107 15.16 5.57 2.10
CA ILE A 107 14.82 4.95 3.36
C ILE A 107 14.54 3.46 3.10
N THR A 108 15.20 2.62 3.89
CA THR A 108 15.07 1.16 3.81
C THR A 108 14.65 0.57 5.15
N GLY A 109 14.14 -0.66 5.13
CA GLY A 109 13.72 -1.35 6.35
C GLY A 109 12.41 -0.83 6.94
N ILE A 110 12.29 -0.92 8.27
CA ILE A 110 11.04 -0.65 9.00
C ILE A 110 10.64 0.83 8.97
N GLU A 111 11.61 1.74 8.82
CA GLU A 111 11.36 3.18 8.74
C GLU A 111 10.53 3.53 7.50
N GLY A 112 10.71 2.80 6.40
CA GLY A 112 9.92 2.95 5.17
C GLY A 112 8.41 2.75 5.37
N LEU A 113 7.98 2.09 6.46
CA LEU A 113 6.56 1.94 6.80
C LEU A 113 5.91 3.26 7.21
N PHE A 114 6.69 4.22 7.69
CA PHE A 114 6.17 5.47 8.22
C PHE A 114 6.49 6.67 7.32
N VAL A 115 7.20 6.42 6.21
CA VAL A 115 7.49 7.44 5.21
C VAL A 115 6.24 7.73 4.39
N LEU A 116 5.87 9.01 4.31
CA LEU A 116 4.84 9.51 3.41
C LEU A 116 5.43 9.68 2.01
N ASP A 117 5.41 8.63 1.20
CA ASP A 117 5.98 8.64 -0.16
C ASP A 117 5.01 9.15 -1.22
N LYS A 118 3.70 9.11 -0.93
CA LYS A 118 2.67 9.67 -1.81
C LYS A 118 2.01 10.87 -1.14
N THR A 119 2.63 12.03 -1.30
CA THR A 119 2.14 13.31 -0.77
C THR A 119 1.59 14.21 -1.87
N TRP A 120 0.71 15.14 -1.49
CA TRP A 120 0.19 16.15 -2.41
C TRP A 120 -0.16 17.45 -1.69
N GLY A 121 -0.16 18.52 -2.48
CA GLY A 121 -0.57 19.86 -2.07
C GLY A 121 0.48 20.62 -1.26
N ARG A 122 0.22 21.92 -1.11
CA ARG A 122 0.97 22.84 -0.25
C ARG A 122 -0.03 23.58 0.61
N PHE A 123 -0.17 23.13 1.86
CA PHE A 123 -1.19 23.58 2.78
C PHE A 123 -0.58 24.34 3.96
N ALA A 124 -1.39 25.21 4.57
CA ALA A 124 -1.10 25.73 5.90
C ALA A 124 -1.25 24.62 6.95
N PHE A 125 -0.53 24.76 8.07
CA PHE A 125 -0.56 23.80 9.18
C PHE A 125 -1.97 23.48 9.68
N SER A 126 -2.82 24.51 9.85
CA SER A 126 -4.20 24.32 10.32
C SER A 126 -5.03 23.48 9.36
N THR A 127 -4.89 23.73 8.05
CA THR A 127 -5.64 23.03 7.00
C THR A 127 -5.24 21.56 6.96
N VAL A 128 -3.93 21.28 6.94
CA VAL A 128 -3.44 19.89 6.84
C VAL A 128 -3.83 19.07 8.06
N LYS A 129 -3.75 19.67 9.25
CA LYS A 129 -4.17 19.02 10.50
C LYS A 129 -5.67 18.77 10.56
N THR A 130 -6.47 19.63 9.94
CA THR A 130 -7.92 19.42 9.82
C THR A 130 -8.24 18.28 8.86
N ILE A 131 -7.53 18.18 7.74
CA ILE A 131 -7.67 17.07 6.78
C ILE A 131 -7.34 15.74 7.47
N ASP A 132 -6.22 15.69 8.19
CA ASP A 132 -5.77 14.50 8.91
C ASP A 132 -6.79 14.06 9.98
N ALA A 133 -7.26 15.00 10.80
CA ALA A 133 -8.29 14.72 11.80
C ALA A 133 -9.63 14.28 11.17
N ALA A 134 -10.02 14.88 10.04
CA ALA A 134 -11.23 14.49 9.32
C ALA A 134 -11.11 13.08 8.74
N TRP A 135 -9.93 12.72 8.23
CA TRP A 135 -9.64 11.37 7.74
C TRP A 135 -9.79 10.32 8.85
N ASP A 136 -9.19 10.55 10.01
CA ASP A 136 -9.26 9.64 11.16
C ASP A 136 -10.69 9.44 11.67
N ILE A 137 -11.52 10.48 11.65
CA ILE A 137 -12.91 10.40 12.06
C ILE A 137 -13.75 9.66 11.01
N VAL A 138 -13.70 10.10 9.75
CA VAL A 138 -14.58 9.59 8.70
C VAL A 138 -14.15 8.20 8.26
N PHE A 139 -12.88 8.02 7.90
CA PHE A 139 -12.38 6.75 7.40
C PHE A 139 -11.94 5.84 8.55
N GLY A 140 -11.15 6.36 9.50
CA GLY A 140 -10.68 5.57 10.64
C GLY A 140 -11.83 4.95 11.44
N ARG A 141 -12.77 5.77 11.93
CA ARG A 141 -13.93 5.28 12.71
C ARG A 141 -15.04 4.72 11.84
N GLY A 142 -15.27 5.26 10.64
CA GLY A 142 -16.29 4.75 9.73
C GLY A 142 -16.02 3.32 9.27
N VAL A 143 -14.78 3.03 8.83
CA VAL A 143 -14.39 1.67 8.43
C VAL A 143 -14.42 0.73 9.64
N GLN A 144 -14.00 1.19 10.82
CA GLN A 144 -14.12 0.41 12.05
C GLN A 144 -15.58 0.04 12.37
N LEU A 145 -16.52 0.98 12.23
CA LEU A 145 -17.94 0.74 12.48
C LEU A 145 -18.51 -0.30 11.50
N LEU A 146 -18.15 -0.20 10.22
CA LEU A 146 -18.57 -1.18 9.20
C LEU A 146 -17.99 -2.57 9.47
N ALA A 147 -16.70 -2.64 9.82
CA ALA A 147 -16.05 -3.91 10.17
C ALA A 147 -16.65 -4.52 11.45
N TRP A 148 -16.98 -3.69 12.44
CA TRP A 148 -17.67 -4.10 13.66
C TRP A 148 -19.06 -4.67 13.36
N TRP A 149 -19.84 -3.99 12.52
CA TRP A 149 -21.16 -4.46 12.10
C TRP A 149 -21.10 -5.79 11.33
N ALA A 150 -20.18 -5.91 10.37
CA ALA A 150 -19.98 -7.15 9.63
C ALA A 150 -19.54 -8.29 10.55
N ALA A 151 -18.56 -8.06 11.43
CA ALA A 151 -18.10 -9.04 12.40
C ALA A 151 -19.23 -9.49 13.34
N TYR A 152 -20.08 -8.57 13.79
CA TYR A 152 -21.23 -8.90 14.65
C TYR A 152 -22.17 -9.90 13.96
N ILE A 153 -22.50 -9.70 12.68
CA ILE A 153 -23.36 -10.61 11.91
C ILE A 153 -22.70 -11.99 11.79
N VAL A 154 -21.45 -12.03 11.32
CA VAL A 154 -20.72 -13.29 11.09
C VAL A 154 -20.53 -14.07 12.40
N PHE A 155 -20.17 -13.40 13.48
CA PHE A 155 -19.99 -14.03 14.78
C PHE A 155 -21.28 -14.53 15.40
N SER A 156 -22.38 -13.82 15.20
CA SER A 156 -23.71 -14.25 15.67
C SER A 156 -24.16 -15.52 14.95
N ASP A 157 -23.97 -15.58 13.63
CA ASP A 157 -24.27 -16.75 12.81
C ASP A 157 -23.35 -17.94 13.15
N ALA A 158 -22.05 -17.68 13.32
CA ALA A 158 -21.08 -18.70 13.72
C ALA A 158 -21.38 -19.26 15.12
N LEU A 159 -21.79 -18.39 16.06
CA LEU A 159 -22.17 -18.80 17.40
C LEU A 159 -23.40 -19.72 17.41
N LEU A 160 -24.43 -19.42 16.60
CA LEU A 160 -25.59 -20.30 16.45
C LEU A 160 -25.19 -21.71 16.00
N ARG A 161 -24.33 -21.79 14.98
CA ARG A 161 -23.78 -23.07 14.51
C ARG A 161 -23.00 -23.81 15.59
N VAL A 162 -22.28 -23.11 16.47
CA VAL A 162 -21.57 -23.76 17.60
C VAL A 162 -22.56 -24.33 18.59
N ILE A 163 -23.61 -23.58 18.95
CA ILE A 163 -24.64 -24.00 19.91
C ILE A 163 -25.36 -25.27 19.44
N GLU A 164 -25.55 -25.43 18.13
CA GLU A 164 -26.11 -26.64 17.52
C GLU A 164 -25.27 -27.90 17.81
N ARG A 165 -23.93 -27.76 17.85
CA ARG A 165 -23.01 -28.90 18.03
C ARG A 165 -22.64 -29.13 19.49
N HIS A 166 -22.41 -28.05 20.22
CA HIS A 166 -21.98 -28.09 21.61
C HIS A 166 -22.62 -26.97 22.42
N PRO A 167 -23.08 -27.26 23.65
CA PRO A 167 -23.64 -26.25 24.53
C PRO A 167 -22.59 -25.15 24.82
N ALA A 168 -22.96 -23.90 24.54
CA ALA A 168 -22.07 -22.75 24.72
C ALA A 168 -22.13 -22.24 26.16
N SER A 169 -21.01 -21.73 26.69
CA SER A 169 -21.02 -21.05 28.00
C SER A 169 -21.93 -19.82 27.95
N PHE A 170 -22.79 -19.65 28.96
CA PHE A 170 -23.71 -18.50 29.08
C PHE A 170 -22.97 -17.15 28.95
N ARG A 171 -21.77 -17.07 29.51
CA ARG A 171 -20.94 -15.86 29.46
C ARG A 171 -20.53 -15.50 28.03
N ILE A 172 -20.15 -16.49 27.24
CA ILE A 172 -19.70 -16.30 25.84
C ILE A 172 -20.88 -15.83 24.99
N PHE A 173 -22.02 -16.49 25.15
CA PHE A 173 -23.25 -16.14 24.44
C PHE A 173 -23.69 -14.71 24.73
N GLN A 174 -23.76 -14.33 26.01
CA GLN A 174 -24.16 -13.00 26.40
C GLN A 174 -23.26 -11.92 25.79
N ARG A 175 -21.93 -12.12 25.84
CA ARG A 175 -20.96 -11.14 25.35
C ARG A 175 -21.02 -10.98 23.83
N ILE A 176 -21.05 -12.08 23.09
CA ILE A 176 -21.07 -12.04 21.62
C ILE A 176 -22.42 -11.51 21.11
N ALA A 177 -23.54 -12.02 21.65
CA ALA A 177 -24.86 -11.73 21.12
C ALA A 177 -25.39 -10.33 21.50
N LEU A 178 -24.95 -9.78 22.65
CA LEU A 178 -25.41 -8.47 23.14
C LEU A 178 -24.39 -7.34 23.00
N GLU A 179 -23.09 -7.60 23.12
CA GLU A 179 -22.06 -6.54 23.19
C GLU A 179 -21.22 -6.42 21.91
N GLY A 180 -21.18 -7.45 21.07
CA GLY A 180 -20.36 -7.48 19.86
C GLY A 180 -18.85 -7.38 20.12
N PRO A 181 -18.05 -7.04 19.08
CA PRO A 181 -16.61 -6.82 19.22
C PRO A 181 -16.32 -5.63 20.15
N SER A 182 -15.73 -5.87 21.33
CA SER A 182 -15.39 -4.86 22.33
C SER A 182 -14.18 -5.31 23.17
N LEU A 183 -13.53 -4.41 23.90
CA LEU A 183 -12.39 -4.76 24.77
C LEU A 183 -12.79 -5.76 25.87
N LEU A 184 -14.02 -5.63 26.38
CA LEU A 184 -14.53 -6.53 27.40
C LEU A 184 -14.85 -7.92 26.82
N SER A 185 -15.43 -7.97 25.61
CA SER A 185 -15.63 -9.25 24.93
C SER A 185 -14.30 -9.91 24.58
N LEU A 186 -13.29 -9.14 24.14
CA LEU A 186 -11.92 -9.62 23.90
C LEU A 186 -11.30 -10.28 25.13
N TRP A 187 -11.35 -9.61 26.30
CA TRP A 187 -10.84 -10.17 27.56
C TRP A 187 -11.56 -11.46 27.96
N THR A 188 -12.89 -11.47 27.85
CA THR A 188 -13.67 -12.67 28.20
C THR A 188 -13.40 -13.83 27.23
N LEU A 189 -13.29 -13.57 25.93
CA LEU A 189 -12.92 -14.57 24.93
C LEU A 189 -11.53 -15.16 25.21
N CYS A 190 -10.56 -14.31 25.60
CA CYS A 190 -9.22 -14.76 25.96
C CYS A 190 -9.24 -15.71 27.17
N LYS A 191 -9.94 -15.34 28.25
CA LYS A 191 -10.07 -16.18 29.45
C LYS A 191 -10.74 -17.53 29.18
N GLU A 192 -11.78 -17.53 28.35
CA GLU A 192 -12.53 -18.74 28.00
C GLU A 192 -11.76 -19.62 27.02
N LEU A 193 -11.01 -19.04 26.07
CA LEU A 193 -10.13 -19.78 25.15
C LEU A 193 -9.13 -20.67 25.91
N LEU A 194 -8.60 -20.16 27.03
CA LEU A 194 -7.71 -20.89 27.92
C LEU A 194 -8.40 -22.03 28.68
N SER A 195 -9.72 -21.96 28.85
CA SER A 195 -10.52 -22.87 29.69
C SER A 195 -11.22 -23.99 28.89
N VAL A 196 -11.49 -23.77 27.61
CA VAL A 196 -12.16 -24.77 26.73
C VAL A 196 -11.25 -25.98 26.51
N LYS A 197 -11.82 -27.19 26.38
CA LYS A 197 -11.05 -28.43 26.12
C LYS A 197 -11.08 -28.88 24.65
N SER A 198 -12.15 -28.58 23.91
CA SER A 198 -12.32 -28.98 22.51
C SER A 198 -11.41 -28.20 21.56
N LYS A 199 -10.68 -28.91 20.68
CA LYS A 199 -9.75 -28.30 19.71
C LYS A 199 -10.48 -27.43 18.68
N SER A 200 -11.59 -27.92 18.11
CA SER A 200 -12.33 -27.19 17.07
C SER A 200 -12.96 -25.91 17.62
N THR A 201 -13.50 -25.96 18.84
CA THR A 201 -14.08 -24.78 19.50
C THR A 201 -13.00 -23.77 19.90
N LYS A 202 -11.80 -24.23 20.29
CA LYS A 202 -10.64 -23.35 20.52
C LYS A 202 -10.24 -22.58 19.26
N ILE A 203 -10.18 -23.26 18.12
CA ILE A 203 -9.80 -22.61 16.85
C ILE A 203 -10.77 -21.49 16.50
N LEU A 204 -12.09 -21.74 16.61
CA LEU A 204 -13.10 -20.72 16.35
C LEU A 204 -12.99 -19.55 17.33
N PHE A 205 -12.85 -19.79 18.63
CA PHE A 205 -12.70 -18.71 19.61
C PHE A 205 -11.40 -17.93 19.44
N ALA A 206 -10.30 -18.60 19.07
CA ALA A 206 -9.04 -17.94 18.75
C ALA A 206 -9.18 -17.04 17.51
N TYR A 207 -9.92 -17.50 16.49
CA TYR A 207 -10.24 -16.70 15.32
C TYR A 207 -11.11 -15.48 15.68
N MET A 208 -12.18 -15.66 16.46
CA MET A 208 -13.03 -14.56 16.92
C MET A 208 -12.24 -13.52 17.74
N LEU A 209 -11.31 -13.99 18.58
CA LEU A 209 -10.39 -13.14 19.34
C LEU A 209 -9.47 -12.35 18.41
N LEU A 210 -8.77 -13.01 17.49
CA LEU A 210 -7.86 -12.38 16.53
C LEU A 210 -8.59 -11.34 15.67
N SER A 211 -9.76 -11.69 15.16
CA SER A 211 -10.58 -10.77 14.38
C SER A 211 -11.11 -9.60 15.21
N THR A 212 -11.49 -9.81 16.47
CA THR A 212 -11.92 -8.71 17.34
C THR A 212 -10.76 -7.75 17.59
N SER A 213 -9.55 -8.27 17.86
CA SER A 213 -8.34 -7.46 17.96
C SER A 213 -8.08 -6.66 16.69
N TYR A 214 -8.23 -7.29 15.52
CA TYR A 214 -8.07 -6.61 14.24
C TYR A 214 -9.03 -5.41 14.09
N VAL A 215 -10.34 -5.61 14.30
CA VAL A 215 -11.36 -4.55 14.21
C VAL A 215 -11.06 -3.38 15.17
N LEU A 216 -10.51 -3.67 16.36
CA LEU A 216 -10.11 -2.64 17.32
C LEU A 216 -8.86 -1.85 16.85
N CYS A 217 -7.95 -2.50 16.12
CA CYS A 217 -6.73 -1.87 15.59
C CYS A 217 -6.93 -1.13 14.26
N VAL A 218 -8.04 -1.32 13.54
CA VAL A 218 -8.30 -0.68 12.23
C VAL A 218 -8.05 0.83 12.23
N PRO A 219 -8.59 1.64 13.17
CA PRO A 219 -8.34 3.09 13.18
C PRO A 219 -6.87 3.44 13.40
N MET A 220 -6.14 2.64 14.18
CA MET A 220 -4.72 2.86 14.43
C MET A 220 -3.90 2.67 13.16
N PHE A 221 -4.20 1.64 12.36
CA PHE A 221 -3.54 1.44 11.07
C PHE A 221 -3.90 2.54 10.07
N LEU A 222 -5.17 2.91 9.97
CA LEU A 222 -5.65 3.95 9.05
C LEU A 222 -5.09 5.34 9.38
N GLY A 223 -4.92 5.67 10.66
CA GLY A 223 -4.26 6.90 11.06
C GLY A 223 -2.75 6.85 10.89
N ALA A 224 -2.10 5.70 11.17
CA ALA A 224 -0.65 5.58 11.01
C ALA A 224 -0.17 5.59 9.55
N MET A 225 -1.02 5.17 8.59
CA MET A 225 -0.66 5.18 7.16
C MET A 225 -0.84 6.56 6.51
N THR A 226 -1.53 7.48 7.17
CA THR A 226 -1.71 8.85 6.71
C THR A 226 -0.96 9.81 7.61
N GLY A 227 -0.69 10.99 7.08
CA GLY A 227 -0.16 12.06 7.89
C GLY A 227 0.20 13.25 7.05
N TYR A 228 0.90 14.17 7.69
CA TYR A 228 1.47 15.32 7.02
C TYR A 228 2.93 15.49 7.41
N ASP A 229 3.70 16.02 6.46
CA ASP A 229 5.07 16.42 6.67
C ASP A 229 5.26 17.86 6.19
N SER A 230 6.29 18.52 6.72
CA SER A 230 6.76 19.79 6.18
C SER A 230 7.21 19.60 4.73
N THR A 231 6.91 20.56 3.86
CA THR A 231 7.43 20.50 2.50
C THR A 231 8.94 20.66 2.53
N ALA A 232 9.65 19.72 1.93
CA ALA A 232 11.10 19.78 1.80
C ALA A 232 11.51 20.43 0.48
N THR A 233 12.57 21.22 0.53
CA THR A 233 13.29 21.76 -0.62
C THR A 233 14.66 21.12 -0.71
N ALA A 234 15.18 20.94 -1.93
CA ALA A 234 16.55 20.48 -2.12
C ALA A 234 17.56 21.60 -1.78
N TRP A 235 18.58 21.27 -1.01
CA TRP A 235 19.73 22.11 -0.67
C TRP A 235 21.02 21.43 -1.12
N ILE A 236 21.98 22.17 -1.63
CA ILE A 236 23.22 21.62 -2.20
C ILE A 236 24.42 22.21 -1.46
N ASP A 237 25.35 21.33 -1.07
CA ASP A 237 26.66 21.71 -0.56
C ASP A 237 27.61 21.96 -1.75
N ILE A 238 27.97 23.23 -1.95
CA ILE A 238 28.78 23.65 -3.09
C ILE A 238 30.27 23.40 -2.83
N ASP A 239 30.77 23.81 -1.67
CA ASP A 239 32.21 23.91 -1.40
C ASP A 239 32.72 22.90 -0.36
N ASN A 240 31.89 21.93 0.06
CA ASN A 240 32.17 21.04 1.20
C ASN A 240 32.47 21.82 2.50
N SER A 241 32.05 23.09 2.58
CA SER A 241 32.37 24.04 3.65
C SER A 241 31.18 24.22 4.62
N ASN A 242 30.20 23.32 4.59
CA ASN A 242 28.88 23.44 5.23
C ASN A 242 28.05 24.63 4.76
N ASN A 243 28.48 25.35 3.72
CA ASN A 243 27.69 26.41 3.10
C ASN A 243 26.71 25.77 2.09
N ILE A 244 25.52 25.43 2.60
CA ILE A 244 24.45 24.87 1.78
C ILE A 244 23.60 26.00 1.18
N VAL A 245 23.24 25.87 -0.09
CA VAL A 245 22.36 26.80 -0.78
C VAL A 245 21.12 26.08 -1.30
N PRO A 246 19.97 26.75 -1.39
CA PRO A 246 18.80 26.10 -1.98
C PRO A 246 19.09 25.79 -3.45
N ALA A 247 18.72 24.59 -3.89
CA ALA A 247 18.94 24.12 -5.25
C ALA A 247 18.28 25.02 -6.30
N SER A 248 17.20 25.73 -5.94
CA SER A 248 16.54 26.72 -6.78
C SER A 248 17.36 28.00 -7.02
N ALA A 249 18.42 28.25 -6.24
CA ALA A 249 19.32 29.37 -6.46
C ALA A 249 20.36 29.08 -7.57
N LEU A 250 20.62 27.80 -7.86
CA LEU A 250 21.46 27.39 -8.98
C LEU A 250 20.66 27.51 -10.27
N LYS A 251 21.14 28.37 -11.18
CA LYS A 251 20.50 28.59 -12.47
C LYS A 251 21.29 27.90 -13.56
N MET A 252 20.61 27.22 -14.47
CA MET A 252 21.22 26.77 -15.72
C MET A 252 21.77 27.98 -16.46
N ALA A 253 23.01 27.86 -16.95
CA ALA A 253 23.71 28.92 -17.65
C ALA A 253 24.54 28.33 -18.79
N TRP A 254 24.89 29.16 -19.77
CA TRP A 254 25.99 28.86 -20.68
C TRP A 254 27.27 29.40 -20.04
N VAL A 255 28.22 28.52 -19.70
CA VAL A 255 29.45 28.95 -19.03
C VAL A 255 30.55 29.10 -20.06
N ILE A 256 31.02 30.32 -20.22
CA ILE A 256 32.08 30.71 -21.13
C ILE A 256 33.41 30.47 -20.42
N THR A 257 34.24 29.58 -20.98
CA THR A 257 35.55 29.20 -20.45
C THR A 257 36.68 30.00 -21.08
N GLY A 258 36.45 30.63 -22.23
CA GLY A 258 37.44 31.44 -22.92
C GLY A 258 37.06 31.75 -24.35
N THR A 259 38.06 32.16 -25.12
CA THR A 259 38.01 32.18 -26.59
C THR A 259 38.76 30.98 -27.15
N ALA A 260 38.68 30.78 -28.46
CA ALA A 260 39.45 29.74 -29.12
C ALA A 260 40.98 29.85 -28.93
N ASN A 261 41.51 31.04 -28.64
CA ASN A 261 42.94 31.30 -28.48
C ASN A 261 43.38 31.46 -27.01
N SER A 262 42.45 31.62 -26.07
CA SER A 262 42.77 31.94 -24.68
C SER A 262 41.69 31.44 -23.71
N THR A 263 42.08 30.75 -22.65
CA THR A 263 41.19 30.44 -21.52
C THR A 263 41.08 31.64 -20.58
N PHE A 264 39.89 31.93 -20.09
CA PHE A 264 39.68 32.97 -19.08
C PHE A 264 40.06 32.45 -17.68
N ASP A 265 40.72 33.28 -16.88
CA ASP A 265 41.10 32.94 -15.50
C ASP A 265 39.89 32.64 -14.61
N LYS A 266 38.76 33.32 -14.88
CA LYS A 266 37.47 33.05 -14.27
C LYS A 266 36.45 32.73 -15.35
N LYS A 267 35.80 31.58 -15.21
CA LYS A 267 34.68 31.17 -16.06
C LYS A 267 33.52 32.15 -15.88
N VAL A 268 32.83 32.49 -16.96
CA VAL A 268 31.76 33.48 -16.95
C VAL A 268 30.41 32.83 -17.18
N CYS A 269 29.47 33.09 -16.28
CA CYS A 269 28.08 32.65 -16.39
C CYS A 269 27.27 33.56 -17.32
N SER A 270 26.76 33.02 -18.43
CA SER A 270 25.89 33.70 -19.39
C SER A 270 24.49 33.05 -19.42
N ASP A 271 23.48 33.80 -19.88
CA ASP A 271 22.13 33.26 -20.12
C ASP A 271 22.20 32.07 -21.09
N PRO A 272 21.51 30.94 -20.80
CA PRO A 272 21.42 29.78 -21.70
C PRO A 272 20.99 30.12 -23.12
N LYS A 273 20.16 31.16 -23.30
CA LYS A 273 19.72 31.64 -24.61
C LYS A 273 20.89 32.04 -25.50
N ASN A 274 21.96 32.59 -24.94
CA ASN A 274 23.14 32.98 -25.70
C ASN A 274 23.86 31.75 -26.27
N GLY A 275 23.93 30.66 -25.52
CA GLY A 275 24.42 29.39 -26.06
C GLY A 275 23.51 28.87 -27.18
N ASN A 276 22.19 28.91 -27.00
CA ASN A 276 21.27 28.50 -28.06
C ASN A 276 21.43 29.33 -29.35
N ILE A 277 21.64 30.65 -29.21
CA ILE A 277 21.95 31.53 -30.34
C ILE A 277 23.26 31.10 -31.02
N GLN A 278 24.30 30.78 -30.25
CA GLN A 278 25.56 30.28 -30.81
C GLN A 278 25.32 29.01 -31.66
N LEU A 279 24.59 28.02 -31.13
CA LEU A 279 24.26 26.78 -31.84
C LEU A 279 23.41 27.03 -33.08
N GLN A 280 22.41 27.91 -32.99
CA GLN A 280 21.53 28.29 -34.10
C GLN A 280 22.29 28.92 -35.26
N TYR A 281 23.29 29.76 -34.98
CA TYR A 281 24.11 30.35 -36.04
C TYR A 281 25.20 29.38 -36.53
N PHE A 282 25.77 28.57 -35.65
CA PHE A 282 26.91 27.73 -35.98
C PHE A 282 26.54 26.51 -36.84
N LEU A 283 25.50 25.76 -36.46
CA LEU A 283 25.14 24.51 -37.16
C LEU A 283 24.76 24.73 -38.64
N PRO A 284 23.90 25.71 -39.00
CA PRO A 284 23.58 26.00 -40.39
C PRO A 284 24.79 26.51 -41.18
N ARG A 285 25.68 27.29 -40.55
CA ARG A 285 26.90 27.77 -41.22
C ARG A 285 27.82 26.63 -41.61
N VAL A 286 28.04 25.66 -40.73
CA VAL A 286 28.85 24.47 -41.07
C VAL A 286 28.24 23.70 -42.26
N GLN A 287 26.91 23.67 -42.37
CA GLN A 287 26.21 22.96 -43.44
C GLN A 287 26.19 23.72 -44.78
N TYR A 288 26.04 25.04 -44.75
CA TYR A 288 25.71 25.84 -45.94
C TYR A 288 26.80 26.86 -46.33
N CYS A 289 27.74 27.17 -45.44
CA CYS A 289 28.80 28.16 -45.67
C CYS A 289 30.17 27.50 -45.82
N SER A 290 31.01 28.07 -46.68
CA SER A 290 32.44 27.82 -46.67
C SER A 290 33.08 28.47 -45.46
N CYS A 291 34.15 27.89 -44.92
CA CYS A 291 34.94 28.52 -43.87
C CYS A 291 36.43 28.45 -44.12
N GLN A 292 37.16 29.40 -43.56
CA GLN A 292 38.61 29.45 -43.61
C GLN A 292 39.19 28.83 -42.34
N MET A 293 40.09 27.88 -42.50
CA MET A 293 40.90 27.31 -41.42
C MET A 293 42.03 28.28 -41.02
N PRO A 294 42.65 28.13 -39.84
CA PRO A 294 43.70 29.04 -39.37
C PRO A 294 44.96 29.05 -40.28
N ASN A 295 45.17 27.97 -41.04
CA ASN A 295 46.23 27.85 -42.05
C ASN A 295 45.91 28.57 -43.38
N GLY A 296 44.76 29.28 -43.46
CA GLY A 296 44.30 30.01 -44.64
C GLY A 296 43.54 29.17 -45.68
N THR A 297 43.45 27.85 -45.52
CA THR A 297 42.73 26.97 -46.46
C THR A 297 41.22 27.11 -46.29
N VAL A 298 40.47 27.08 -47.41
CA VAL A 298 39.01 27.20 -47.41
C VAL A 298 38.38 25.83 -47.54
N ALA A 299 37.57 25.44 -46.55
CA ALA A 299 36.77 24.24 -46.56
C ALA A 299 35.41 24.50 -47.23
N PRO A 300 34.96 23.67 -48.18
CA PRO A 300 33.63 23.78 -48.76
C PRO A 300 32.52 23.35 -47.77
N PRO A 301 31.27 23.82 -47.95
CA PRO A 301 30.17 23.53 -47.04
C PRO A 301 29.95 22.02 -46.84
N GLY A 302 29.63 21.60 -45.62
CA GLY A 302 29.31 20.20 -45.31
C GLY A 302 30.49 19.22 -45.32
N THR A 303 31.71 19.68 -45.62
CA THR A 303 32.92 18.82 -45.55
C THR A 303 33.60 18.84 -44.17
N PHE A 304 33.21 19.80 -43.32
CA PHE A 304 33.71 19.92 -41.96
C PHE A 304 32.76 19.22 -40.98
N HIS A 305 33.26 18.20 -40.29
CA HIS A 305 32.53 17.55 -39.21
C HIS A 305 32.93 18.19 -37.87
N TYR A 306 32.01 18.94 -37.27
CA TYR A 306 32.15 19.38 -35.89
C TYR A 306 31.85 18.21 -34.95
N SER A 307 32.82 17.82 -34.11
CA SER A 307 32.51 17.01 -32.93
C SER A 307 32.00 17.95 -31.85
N ASN A 308 30.75 17.74 -31.43
CA ASN A 308 30.25 18.36 -30.20
C ASN A 308 31.08 17.81 -29.03
N SER A 309 32.12 18.54 -28.61
CA SER A 309 32.76 18.26 -27.32
C SER A 309 31.80 18.74 -26.23
N PHE A 310 30.80 17.91 -25.96
CA PHE A 310 30.15 17.93 -24.66
C PHE A 310 31.22 17.58 -23.64
N ALA A 311 31.72 18.58 -22.91
CA ALA A 311 31.65 18.62 -21.46
C ALA A 311 32.88 19.28 -20.81
N LEU A 312 32.63 19.71 -19.57
CA LEU A 312 33.59 19.73 -18.46
C LEU A 312 34.13 18.33 -18.08
N HIS A 313 33.89 17.29 -18.90
CA HIS A 313 34.37 15.91 -18.65
C HIS A 313 35.73 15.68 -19.27
N GLY A 314 36.69 15.35 -18.40
CA GLY A 314 38.01 14.86 -18.77
C GLY A 314 38.03 13.45 -19.40
N SER A 315 37.10 13.10 -20.28
CA SER A 315 37.17 11.81 -20.99
C SER A 315 36.39 11.79 -22.30
N SER A 316 36.98 12.39 -23.34
CA SER A 316 37.01 11.74 -24.65
C SER A 316 38.29 12.15 -25.35
N SER A 317 39.35 11.38 -25.09
CA SER A 317 40.47 11.25 -26.01
C SER A 317 39.96 10.58 -27.29
N SER A 318 39.35 11.36 -28.19
CA SER A 318 39.31 11.00 -29.60
C SER A 318 40.48 11.71 -30.27
N PRO A 319 41.40 10.98 -30.93
CA PRO A 319 42.60 11.50 -31.56
C PRO A 319 42.29 12.16 -32.90
N LEU A 320 41.37 13.12 -32.90
CA LEU A 320 41.28 14.14 -33.93
C LEU A 320 41.61 15.44 -33.21
N ASP A 321 42.79 15.94 -33.53
CA ASP A 321 43.51 17.09 -32.99
C ASP A 321 42.61 18.26 -32.56
N GLU A 322 43.08 18.99 -31.53
CA GLU A 322 42.76 20.39 -31.23
C GLU A 322 41.83 21.02 -32.26
N GLY A 323 40.53 21.06 -31.94
CA GLY A 323 39.45 21.38 -32.89
C GLY A 323 39.83 22.53 -33.82
N THR A 324 39.98 22.23 -35.11
CA THR A 324 40.39 23.23 -36.09
C THR A 324 39.31 24.31 -36.18
N ILE A 325 39.65 25.54 -35.78
CA ILE A 325 38.71 26.65 -35.70
C ILE A 325 38.32 27.07 -37.12
N CYS A 326 37.05 26.93 -37.45
CA CYS A 326 36.47 27.25 -38.76
C CYS A 326 35.94 28.69 -38.71
N ILE A 327 36.62 29.61 -39.38
CA ILE A 327 36.29 31.05 -39.39
C ILE A 327 35.36 31.33 -40.58
N PHE A 328 34.14 31.79 -40.30
CA PHE A 328 33.14 32.11 -41.33
C PHE A 328 33.23 33.56 -41.83
N ASN A 329 33.80 34.46 -41.03
CA ASN A 329 34.01 35.86 -41.39
C ASN A 329 35.42 36.07 -41.95
N TYR A 330 35.64 35.68 -43.21
CA TYR A 330 36.88 35.92 -43.95
C TYR A 330 36.62 36.72 -45.23
N GLU A 331 37.65 37.40 -45.75
CA GLU A 331 37.55 38.18 -46.99
C GLU A 331 37.18 37.25 -48.18
N GLY A 332 35.99 37.45 -48.75
CA GLY A 332 35.45 36.62 -49.85
C GLY A 332 34.31 35.67 -49.45
N SER A 333 33.88 35.67 -48.19
CA SER A 333 32.73 34.90 -47.69
C SER A 333 31.37 35.51 -48.10
N ASN A 334 30.93 35.26 -49.35
CA ASN A 334 29.67 35.80 -49.90
C ASN A 334 28.48 34.82 -49.85
N GLY A 335 28.60 33.72 -49.08
CA GLY A 335 27.50 32.75 -48.96
C GLY A 335 26.34 33.29 -48.13
N THR A 336 25.15 32.73 -48.36
CA THR A 336 23.95 32.99 -47.56
C THR A 336 23.27 31.68 -47.20
N TRP A 337 22.72 31.56 -46.00
CA TRP A 337 21.85 30.44 -45.64
C TRP A 337 20.48 30.96 -45.22
N ASN A 338 19.46 30.11 -45.39
CA ASN A 338 18.09 30.45 -45.02
C ASN A 338 17.67 29.61 -43.82
N GLU A 339 17.30 30.26 -42.73
CA GLU A 339 16.77 29.58 -41.55
C GLU A 339 15.25 29.83 -41.45
N PRO A 340 14.44 28.80 -41.17
CA PRO A 340 13.06 29.02 -40.79
C PRO A 340 13.02 29.71 -39.42
N VAL A 341 12.48 30.93 -39.36
CA VAL A 341 12.28 31.60 -38.06
C VAL A 341 11.22 30.83 -37.30
N LEU A 342 11.61 30.24 -36.16
CA LEU A 342 10.68 29.50 -35.31
C LEU A 342 9.86 30.45 -34.42
N ASP A 343 9.23 31.47 -35.02
CA ASP A 343 8.26 32.30 -34.33
C ASP A 343 6.87 31.68 -34.55
N SER A 344 6.30 31.10 -33.48
CA SER A 344 4.86 30.95 -33.31
C SER A 344 4.07 30.36 -34.50
N TYR A 345 4.11 29.02 -34.65
CA TYR A 345 3.13 28.10 -35.26
C TYR A 345 2.33 28.44 -36.54
N THR A 346 2.42 29.62 -37.16
CA THR A 346 1.44 30.07 -38.16
C THR A 346 1.97 30.77 -39.40
N ASP A 347 3.27 31.07 -39.53
CA ASP A 347 3.82 31.40 -40.86
C ASP A 347 5.33 31.18 -40.90
N ARG A 348 5.85 30.42 -41.88
CA ARG A 348 7.30 30.17 -42.02
C ARG A 348 7.94 31.27 -42.86
N GLU A 349 8.12 32.45 -42.29
CA GLU A 349 9.06 33.40 -42.87
C GLU A 349 10.47 32.82 -42.83
N LYS A 350 11.10 32.70 -44.01
CA LYS A 350 12.51 32.33 -44.12
C LYS A 350 13.33 33.61 -44.03
N ARG A 351 14.13 33.75 -42.98
CA ARG A 351 15.15 34.81 -42.94
C ARG A 351 16.42 34.29 -43.60
N SER A 352 16.96 35.12 -44.49
CA SER A 352 18.26 34.87 -45.12
C SER A 352 19.33 35.56 -44.29
N TYR A 353 20.34 34.80 -43.87
CA TYR A 353 21.47 35.28 -43.10
C TYR A 353 22.75 35.16 -43.92
N ASN A 354 23.65 36.13 -43.76
CA ASN A 354 24.92 36.13 -44.47
C ASN A 354 25.95 35.29 -43.71
N CYS A 355 26.72 34.46 -44.41
CA CYS A 355 27.78 33.62 -43.82
C CYS A 355 28.80 34.43 -42.99
N ASN A 356 29.02 35.69 -43.34
CA ASN A 356 29.95 36.61 -42.66
C ASN A 356 29.33 37.42 -41.51
N GLU A 357 28.04 37.26 -41.22
CA GLU A 357 27.35 38.05 -40.21
C GLU A 357 27.91 37.74 -38.80
N THR A 358 28.18 38.75 -37.99
CA THR A 358 28.73 38.54 -36.64
C THR A 358 27.66 38.77 -35.60
N THR A 359 27.56 37.88 -34.61
CA THR A 359 26.62 38.04 -33.50
C THR A 359 27.42 38.35 -32.26
N THR A 360 27.32 39.58 -31.76
CA THR A 360 28.18 40.04 -30.66
C THR A 360 27.57 39.75 -29.29
N LEU A 361 28.38 39.24 -28.37
CA LEU A 361 28.06 39.09 -26.94
C LEU A 361 29.06 39.87 -26.08
N LYS A 362 28.56 40.60 -25.09
CA LYS A 362 29.40 41.28 -24.10
C LYS A 362 29.73 40.33 -22.95
N VAL A 363 31.03 40.12 -22.72
CA VAL A 363 31.59 39.27 -21.65
C VAL A 363 32.67 40.08 -20.94
N ASN A 364 32.54 40.31 -19.62
CA ASN A 364 33.51 41.09 -18.83
C ASN A 364 33.89 42.44 -19.47
N GLU A 365 32.89 43.23 -19.88
CA GLU A 365 33.04 44.55 -20.50
C GLU A 365 33.67 44.57 -21.91
N GLN A 366 34.17 43.43 -22.40
CA GLN A 366 34.64 43.26 -23.78
C GLN A 366 33.54 42.64 -24.66
N THR A 367 33.51 43.04 -25.93
CA THR A 367 32.53 42.52 -26.89
C THR A 367 33.22 41.48 -27.77
N TYR A 368 32.73 40.25 -27.73
CA TYR A 368 33.23 39.15 -28.54
C TYR A 368 32.18 38.75 -29.57
N ASP A 369 32.62 38.21 -30.70
CA ASP A 369 31.73 37.40 -31.53
C ASP A 369 31.39 36.13 -30.75
N ILE A 370 30.10 35.84 -30.60
CA ILE A 370 29.59 34.68 -29.88
C ILE A 370 30.16 33.38 -30.45
N GLN A 371 30.54 33.35 -31.73
CA GLN A 371 31.13 32.18 -32.40
C GLN A 371 32.57 31.92 -31.97
N ASN A 372 33.29 32.95 -31.52
CA ASN A 372 34.68 32.83 -31.09
C ASN A 372 34.82 32.46 -29.61
N LEU A 373 33.69 32.39 -28.89
CA LEU A 373 33.62 32.02 -27.49
C LEU A 373 33.53 30.50 -27.32
N ASN A 374 34.40 29.96 -26.48
CA ASN A 374 34.30 28.58 -26.04
C ASN A 374 33.47 28.52 -24.76
N GLY A 375 32.46 27.65 -24.72
CA GLY A 375 31.60 27.53 -23.57
C GLY A 375 30.91 26.17 -23.48
N THR A 376 30.61 25.76 -22.25
CA THR A 376 29.96 24.49 -21.95
C THR A 376 28.47 24.70 -21.75
N TYR A 377 27.67 23.81 -22.36
CA TYR A 377 26.21 23.76 -22.22
C TYR A 377 25.82 22.93 -21.00
N SER A 378 24.77 23.37 -20.31
CA SER A 378 24.24 22.76 -19.06
C SER A 378 25.06 22.82 -17.76
N PRO A 379 26.01 23.76 -17.55
CA PRO A 379 26.56 24.02 -16.22
C PRO A 379 25.60 24.88 -15.36
N LEU A 380 25.73 24.72 -14.04
CA LEU A 380 24.95 25.45 -13.05
C LEU A 380 25.75 26.66 -12.59
N CYS A 381 25.10 27.81 -12.49
CA CYS A 381 25.73 29.03 -12.01
C CYS A 381 25.11 29.51 -10.71
N TYR A 382 25.97 29.86 -9.77
CA TYR A 382 25.60 30.46 -8.49
C TYR A 382 26.65 31.52 -8.13
N ASN A 383 26.18 32.71 -7.73
CA ASN A 383 27.03 33.84 -7.34
C ASN A 383 28.17 34.18 -8.36
N HIS A 384 27.85 34.15 -9.66
CA HIS A 384 28.79 34.36 -10.77
C HIS A 384 29.90 33.30 -10.92
N GLU A 385 29.85 32.21 -10.15
CA GLU A 385 30.72 31.07 -10.28
C GLU A 385 30.01 29.92 -11.00
N ALA A 386 30.78 29.19 -11.80
CA ALA A 386 30.30 28.08 -12.60
C ALA A 386 30.63 26.74 -11.94
N TYR A 387 29.60 25.93 -11.75
CA TYR A 387 29.67 24.60 -11.18
C TYR A 387 29.27 23.55 -12.21
N ASP A 388 30.00 22.44 -12.19
CA ASP A 388 29.66 21.29 -13.01
C ASP A 388 28.50 20.52 -12.35
N GLN A 389 27.53 20.09 -13.15
CA GLN A 389 26.36 19.39 -12.62
C GLN A 389 26.77 18.06 -11.96
N TRP A 390 27.74 17.34 -12.54
CA TRP A 390 28.22 16.05 -12.02
C TRP A 390 28.97 16.17 -10.70
N THR A 391 29.64 17.29 -10.44
CA THR A 391 30.30 17.53 -9.15
C THR A 391 29.31 17.85 -8.04
N LEU A 392 28.09 18.28 -8.38
CA LEU A 392 27.00 18.54 -7.45
C LEU A 392 26.06 17.35 -7.25
N GLN A 393 26.13 16.32 -8.11
CA GLN A 393 25.35 15.08 -7.93
C GLN A 393 25.70 14.38 -6.63
N GLY A 394 24.68 13.91 -5.90
CA GLY A 394 24.86 13.27 -4.61
C GLY A 394 25.33 14.21 -3.50
N LYS A 395 25.39 15.53 -3.74
CA LYS A 395 25.62 16.55 -2.71
C LYS A 395 24.33 17.26 -2.29
N SER A 396 23.19 16.93 -2.91
CA SER A 396 21.91 17.49 -2.53
C SER A 396 21.35 16.81 -1.27
N ARG A 397 20.67 17.56 -0.42
CA ARG A 397 19.97 17.08 0.79
C ARG A 397 18.59 17.71 0.84
N CYS A 398 17.60 16.95 1.30
CA CYS A 398 16.27 17.47 1.53
C CYS A 398 16.16 18.09 2.92
N LEU A 399 15.83 19.38 2.97
CA LEU A 399 15.60 20.11 4.22
C LEU A 399 14.24 20.81 4.19
N PRO A 400 13.58 21.00 5.35
CA PRO A 400 12.33 21.73 5.43
C PRO A 400 12.44 23.13 4.83
N ASP A 401 11.42 23.55 4.07
CA ASP A 401 11.33 24.91 3.55
C ASP A 401 11.05 25.91 4.69
N THR A 402 12.10 26.57 5.16
CA THR A 402 12.01 27.59 6.22
C THR A 402 11.64 28.97 5.68
N ALA A 403 11.81 29.21 4.36
CA ALA A 403 11.50 30.48 3.73
C ALA A 403 10.00 30.62 3.47
N ASN A 404 9.35 29.54 3.03
CA ASN A 404 7.91 29.47 2.80
C ASN A 404 7.35 28.21 3.48
N PRO A 405 7.10 28.25 4.81
CA PRO A 405 6.67 27.08 5.55
C PRO A 405 5.31 26.60 5.04
N SER A 406 5.30 25.43 4.44
CA SER A 406 4.09 24.75 3.97
C SER A 406 4.15 23.26 4.31
N TYR A 407 2.99 22.62 4.29
CA TYR A 407 2.84 21.21 4.65
C TYR A 407 2.18 20.45 3.51
N GLN A 408 2.55 19.20 3.37
CA GLN A 408 1.95 18.26 2.43
C GLN A 408 1.25 17.16 3.23
N TRP A 409 0.04 16.79 2.80
CA TRP A 409 -0.65 15.61 3.33
C TRP A 409 -0.32 14.42 2.43
N GLY A 410 -0.30 13.21 2.96
CA GLY A 410 0.06 12.03 2.17
C GLY A 410 -0.28 10.70 2.80
N PHE A 411 0.05 9.64 2.06
CA PHE A 411 0.02 8.26 2.52
C PHE A 411 1.42 7.65 2.51
N SER A 412 1.67 6.75 3.45
CA SER A 412 2.66 5.70 3.29
C SER A 412 2.07 4.56 2.47
N THR A 413 2.55 4.41 1.23
CA THR A 413 2.07 3.33 0.35
C THR A 413 2.46 1.95 0.90
N MET A 414 3.59 1.83 1.61
CA MET A 414 4.04 0.56 2.17
C MET A 414 3.12 0.09 3.30
N LEU A 415 2.79 0.97 4.25
CA LEU A 415 1.87 0.65 5.34
C LEU A 415 0.42 0.50 4.84
N SER A 416 0.00 1.33 3.88
CA SER A 416 -1.29 1.17 3.19
C SER A 416 -1.39 -0.21 2.53
N GLY A 417 -0.31 -0.66 1.90
CA GLY A 417 -0.21 -2.00 1.32
C GLY A 417 -0.41 -3.10 2.35
N ILE A 418 0.36 -3.09 3.44
CA ILE A 418 0.21 -4.06 4.55
C ILE A 418 -1.22 -4.09 5.05
N PHE A 419 -1.82 -2.93 5.27
CA PHE A 419 -3.22 -2.86 5.72
C PHE A 419 -4.17 -3.49 4.72
N VAL A 420 -4.04 -3.21 3.42
CA VAL A 420 -4.90 -3.79 2.37
C VAL A 420 -4.73 -5.31 2.30
N PHE A 421 -3.51 -5.86 2.40
CA PHE A 421 -3.29 -7.31 2.45
C PHE A 421 -3.92 -7.97 3.68
N ILE A 422 -3.74 -7.38 4.87
CA ILE A 422 -4.33 -7.91 6.11
C ILE A 422 -5.87 -7.78 6.06
N HIS A 423 -6.40 -6.66 5.58
CA HIS A 423 -7.84 -6.43 5.46
C HIS A 423 -8.47 -7.41 4.47
N PHE A 424 -7.83 -7.65 3.33
CA PHE A 424 -8.28 -8.64 2.36
C PHE A 424 -8.33 -10.04 2.97
N GLY A 425 -7.26 -10.46 3.66
CA GLY A 425 -7.23 -11.75 4.36
C GLY A 425 -8.33 -11.86 5.43
N TRP A 426 -8.57 -10.77 6.17
CA TRP A 426 -9.65 -10.70 7.14
C TRP A 426 -11.02 -10.82 6.47
N CYS A 427 -11.31 -10.08 5.40
CA CYS A 427 -12.56 -10.16 4.65
C CYS A 427 -12.81 -11.55 4.06
N VAL A 428 -11.78 -12.18 3.47
CA VAL A 428 -11.87 -13.56 2.95
C VAL A 428 -12.21 -14.53 4.09
N SER A 429 -11.52 -14.42 5.23
CA SER A 429 -11.79 -15.29 6.37
C SER A 429 -13.20 -15.11 6.93
N MET A 430 -13.70 -13.87 7.01
CA MET A 430 -15.07 -13.56 7.44
C MET A 430 -16.10 -14.14 6.49
N TYR A 431 -15.86 -14.00 5.19
CA TYR A 431 -16.75 -14.53 4.16
C TYR A 431 -16.80 -16.06 4.20
N ILE A 432 -15.67 -16.74 4.42
CA ILE A 432 -15.62 -18.20 4.59
C ILE A 432 -16.41 -18.64 5.82
N VAL A 433 -16.18 -18.01 6.98
CA VAL A 433 -16.91 -18.35 8.22
C VAL A 433 -18.40 -18.11 8.08
N TRP A 434 -18.79 -17.03 7.41
CA TRP A 434 -20.18 -16.72 7.12
C TRP A 434 -20.83 -17.76 6.19
N LEU A 435 -20.16 -18.13 5.09
CA LEU A 435 -20.63 -19.17 4.18
C LEU A 435 -20.75 -20.54 4.87
N ASP A 436 -19.79 -20.87 5.71
CA ASP A 436 -19.78 -22.09 6.52
C ASP A 436 -20.99 -22.10 7.48
N ALA A 437 -21.25 -21.00 8.18
CA ALA A 437 -22.42 -20.87 9.05
C ALA A 437 -23.74 -21.03 8.27
N GLN A 438 -23.92 -20.29 7.18
CA GLN A 438 -25.15 -20.29 6.36
C GLN A 438 -25.43 -21.65 5.69
N SER A 439 -24.38 -22.35 5.22
CA SER A 439 -24.53 -23.62 4.49
C SER A 439 -24.82 -24.80 5.40
N THR A 440 -24.41 -24.76 6.68
CA THR A 440 -24.42 -25.93 7.56
C THR A 440 -25.36 -25.78 8.75
N SER A 441 -25.64 -24.56 9.23
CA SER A 441 -26.53 -24.36 10.37
C SER A 441 -27.97 -24.69 10.03
N THR A 442 -28.63 -25.48 10.89
CA THR A 442 -30.05 -25.78 10.76
C THR A 442 -30.91 -24.58 11.16
N LEU A 443 -30.54 -23.87 12.24
CA LEU A 443 -31.27 -22.69 12.73
C LEU A 443 -31.30 -21.58 11.67
N LEU A 444 -30.16 -21.30 11.02
CA LEU A 444 -30.10 -20.27 9.98
C LEU A 444 -30.95 -20.65 8.76
N LYS A 445 -30.99 -21.94 8.38
CA LYS A 445 -31.84 -22.44 7.28
C LYS A 445 -33.33 -22.34 7.59
N GLU A 446 -33.71 -22.49 8.86
CA GLU A 446 -35.08 -22.26 9.34
C GLU A 446 -35.44 -20.75 9.42
N GLY A 447 -34.52 -19.86 9.04
CA GLY A 447 -34.73 -18.41 9.04
C GLY A 447 -34.53 -17.79 10.43
N TYR A 448 -33.97 -18.53 11.39
CA TYR A 448 -33.58 -17.97 12.66
C TYR A 448 -32.43 -16.97 12.44
N ALA A 449 -32.51 -15.84 13.13
CA ALA A 449 -31.48 -14.82 13.14
C ALA A 449 -31.27 -14.38 14.59
N MET A 450 -30.01 -14.40 15.04
CA MET A 450 -29.67 -13.95 16.39
C MET A 450 -29.67 -12.43 16.43
N THR A 451 -30.73 -11.85 16.98
CA THR A 451 -30.80 -10.41 17.29
C THR A 451 -30.54 -10.20 18.77
N PRO A 452 -30.10 -9.00 19.21
CA PRO A 452 -29.88 -8.71 20.64
C PRO A 452 -31.12 -8.99 21.48
N LEU A 453 -32.32 -8.68 20.94
CA LEU A 453 -33.59 -8.93 21.61
C LEU A 453 -33.86 -10.44 21.80
N ARG A 454 -33.65 -11.24 20.75
CA ARG A 454 -33.80 -12.70 20.83
C ARG A 454 -32.77 -13.33 21.75
N ALA A 455 -31.54 -12.82 21.74
CA ALA A 455 -30.51 -13.23 22.68
C ALA A 455 -30.90 -12.90 24.13
N ALA A 456 -31.48 -11.73 24.39
CA ALA A 456 -31.99 -11.35 25.70
C ALA A 456 -33.11 -12.29 26.18
N PHE A 457 -34.05 -12.67 25.31
CA PHE A 457 -35.09 -13.64 25.65
C PHE A 457 -34.52 -15.04 25.89
N ALA A 458 -33.57 -15.50 25.08
CA ALA A 458 -32.89 -16.78 25.29
C ALA A 458 -32.16 -16.80 26.64
N ILE A 459 -31.46 -15.71 26.97
CA ILE A 459 -30.82 -15.51 28.28
C ILE A 459 -31.85 -15.56 29.40
N ALA A 460 -32.94 -14.79 29.31
CA ALA A 460 -33.98 -14.78 30.35
C ALA A 460 -34.59 -16.16 30.59
N LYS A 461 -34.85 -16.93 29.52
CA LYS A 461 -35.35 -18.32 29.59
C LYS A 461 -34.36 -19.24 30.30
N VAL A 462 -33.06 -19.12 30.00
CA VAL A 462 -31.98 -19.88 30.63
C VAL A 462 -31.84 -19.54 32.11
N VAL A 463 -31.83 -18.25 32.45
CA VAL A 463 -31.71 -17.79 33.84
C VAL A 463 -32.92 -18.26 34.65
N LYS A 464 -34.13 -18.18 34.10
CA LYS A 464 -35.35 -18.71 34.72
C LYS A 464 -35.26 -20.22 34.98
N ARG A 465 -34.79 -21.00 33.99
CA ARG A 465 -34.58 -22.46 34.15
C ARG A 465 -33.55 -22.78 35.23
N LYS A 466 -32.46 -22.00 35.31
CA LYS A 466 -31.37 -22.26 36.26
C LYS A 466 -31.70 -21.87 37.70
N THR A 467 -32.29 -20.69 37.89
CA THR A 467 -32.57 -20.11 39.22
C THR A 467 -33.95 -20.50 39.76
N GLY A 468 -34.89 -20.83 38.87
CA GLY A 468 -36.30 -21.07 39.22
C GLY A 468 -37.05 -19.82 39.71
N LEU A 469 -36.47 -18.63 39.51
CA LEU A 469 -37.05 -17.36 39.94
C LEU A 469 -38.08 -16.84 38.92
N GLY A 470 -39.13 -16.18 39.42
CA GLY A 470 -40.10 -15.49 38.55
C GLY A 470 -39.52 -14.21 37.93
N GLU A 471 -40.14 -13.71 36.86
CA GLU A 471 -39.64 -12.54 36.10
C GLU A 471 -39.42 -11.30 36.98
N LYS A 472 -40.39 -10.97 37.84
CA LYS A 472 -40.30 -9.84 38.78
C LYS A 472 -39.19 -10.03 39.82
N GLN A 473 -38.89 -11.28 40.19
CA GLN A 473 -37.83 -11.61 41.13
C GLN A 473 -36.47 -11.53 40.43
N LEU A 474 -36.33 -12.02 39.20
CA LEU A 474 -35.10 -11.92 38.40
C LEU A 474 -34.61 -10.46 38.28
N VAL A 475 -35.52 -9.54 37.99
CA VAL A 475 -35.18 -8.11 37.79
C VAL A 475 -34.75 -7.44 39.09
N ARG A 476 -35.27 -7.89 40.23
CA ARG A 476 -34.99 -7.32 41.57
C ARG A 476 -33.89 -8.06 42.33
N HIS A 477 -33.41 -9.19 41.80
CA HIS A 477 -32.42 -10.01 42.49
C HIS A 477 -31.04 -9.35 42.48
N ASN A 478 -30.22 -9.67 43.48
CA ASN A 478 -28.88 -9.10 43.58
C ASN A 478 -28.02 -9.55 42.40
N THR A 479 -27.51 -8.58 41.62
CA THR A 479 -26.72 -8.85 40.41
C THR A 479 -25.43 -9.62 40.69
N ARG A 480 -24.82 -9.47 41.88
CA ARG A 480 -23.58 -10.15 42.25
C ARG A 480 -23.81 -11.63 42.56
N GLU A 481 -24.89 -11.94 43.26
CA GLU A 481 -25.28 -13.32 43.58
C GLU A 481 -25.75 -14.05 42.32
N LEU A 482 -26.58 -13.38 41.52
CA LEU A 482 -27.05 -13.89 40.23
C LEU A 482 -25.89 -14.19 39.27
N ASN A 483 -24.91 -13.28 39.16
CA ASN A 483 -23.73 -13.50 38.33
C ASN A 483 -22.86 -14.66 38.84
N LYS A 484 -22.74 -14.83 40.16
CA LYS A 484 -21.97 -15.93 40.76
C LYS A 484 -22.61 -17.29 40.44
N GLU A 485 -23.92 -17.36 40.54
CA GLU A 485 -24.70 -18.56 40.23
C GLU A 485 -24.70 -18.89 38.72
N LEU A 486 -24.82 -17.87 37.87
CA LEU A 486 -24.90 -18.05 36.41
C LEU A 486 -23.55 -18.35 35.76
N HIS A 487 -22.49 -17.64 36.15
CA HIS A 487 -21.16 -17.84 35.59
C HIS A 487 -20.39 -18.99 36.26
N GLY A 488 -20.83 -19.42 37.44
CA GLY A 488 -20.14 -20.42 38.26
C GLY A 488 -18.93 -19.83 39.00
N THR A 489 -18.59 -20.44 40.13
CA THR A 489 -17.38 -20.13 40.91
C THR A 489 -16.55 -21.37 41.10
N GLY A 490 -15.32 -21.40 40.57
CA GLY A 490 -14.19 -22.32 40.88
C GLY A 490 -14.47 -23.83 40.88
N LYS A 491 -15.41 -24.28 41.72
CA LYS A 491 -15.92 -25.65 41.87
C LYS A 491 -17.27 -25.89 41.18
N ASP A 492 -18.09 -24.87 40.95
CA ASP A 492 -19.41 -25.02 40.31
C ASP A 492 -19.36 -24.78 38.80
N ARG A 493 -19.98 -25.67 38.02
CA ARG A 493 -20.11 -25.51 36.57
C ARG A 493 -21.09 -24.38 36.26
N GLY A 494 -20.61 -23.37 35.53
CA GLY A 494 -21.43 -22.28 35.01
C GLY A 494 -22.54 -22.75 34.08
N THR A 495 -23.53 -21.88 33.89
CA THR A 495 -24.71 -22.19 33.07
C THR A 495 -24.32 -22.32 31.59
N GLN A 496 -24.92 -23.30 30.92
CA GLN A 496 -24.71 -23.52 29.49
C GLN A 496 -26.00 -23.25 28.72
N ILE A 497 -25.85 -22.78 27.49
CA ILE A 497 -26.95 -22.52 26.57
C ILE A 497 -26.95 -23.64 25.54
N GLU A 498 -28.01 -24.42 25.59
CA GLU A 498 -28.25 -25.58 24.75
C GLU A 498 -29.08 -25.22 23.52
N TYR A 499 -28.91 -26.02 22.46
CA TYR A 499 -29.70 -25.96 21.23
C TYR A 499 -31.22 -26.03 21.49
N SER A 500 -31.63 -26.83 22.47
CA SER A 500 -33.03 -27.05 22.87
C SER A 500 -33.79 -25.77 23.22
N ILE A 501 -33.11 -24.68 23.57
CA ILE A 501 -33.76 -23.40 23.89
C ILE A 501 -34.36 -22.72 22.64
N PHE A 502 -33.78 -23.01 21.47
CA PHE A 502 -34.08 -22.35 20.20
C PHE A 502 -35.06 -23.13 19.31
N VAL A 503 -35.32 -24.40 19.62
CA VAL A 503 -36.25 -25.26 18.86
C VAL A 503 -37.64 -25.25 19.50
N THR A 504 -38.66 -25.03 18.68
CA THR A 504 -40.08 -24.96 19.09
C THR A 504 -40.62 -26.26 19.70
N ASN A 505 -39.98 -27.39 19.43
CA ASN A 505 -40.41 -28.73 19.85
C ASN A 505 -39.52 -29.39 20.91
N ALA A 506 -38.59 -28.66 21.53
CA ALA A 506 -37.84 -29.17 22.68
C ALA A 506 -38.68 -29.09 23.97
N GLU A 507 -39.75 -29.88 23.95
CA GLU A 507 -40.53 -30.41 25.07
C GLU A 507 -40.74 -29.50 26.29
N GLU A 508 -41.99 -29.04 26.44
CA GLU A 508 -42.69 -28.85 27.72
C GLU A 508 -42.84 -30.17 28.53
N HIS A 509 -42.02 -31.19 28.26
CA HIS A 509 -42.21 -32.56 28.75
C HIS A 509 -41.14 -33.08 29.72
N PHE A 510 -40.12 -32.28 30.05
CA PHE A 510 -39.14 -32.62 31.09
C PHE A 510 -39.03 -31.49 32.10
N GLU A 511 -39.62 -31.68 33.29
CA GLU A 511 -39.42 -30.94 34.57
C GLU A 511 -40.68 -30.37 35.26
N ASP A 512 -41.91 -30.83 34.99
CA ASP A 512 -43.03 -30.52 35.92
C ASP A 512 -43.19 -31.54 37.07
N ASP A 513 -42.57 -32.73 36.99
CA ASP A 513 -42.83 -33.80 37.98
C ASP A 513 -41.65 -34.13 38.94
N LYS A 514 -40.45 -33.58 38.73
CA LYS A 514 -39.30 -33.83 39.65
C LYS A 514 -38.87 -32.61 40.48
N GLY A 515 -39.00 -31.39 39.96
CA GLY A 515 -38.68 -30.16 40.70
C GLY A 515 -39.68 -29.80 41.80
N ILE A 516 -40.97 -30.13 41.61
CA ILE A 516 -42.05 -29.78 42.55
C ILE A 516 -42.05 -30.71 43.79
N ARG A 517 -41.67 -31.98 43.64
CA ARG A 517 -41.62 -32.93 44.76
C ARG A 517 -40.50 -32.62 45.77
N ARG A 518 -39.37 -32.04 45.35
CA ARG A 518 -38.24 -31.75 46.25
C ARG A 518 -38.37 -30.43 47.01
N ARG A 519 -39.19 -29.49 46.53
CA ARG A 519 -39.46 -28.22 47.24
C ARG A 519 -40.66 -28.28 48.18
N ARG A 520 -41.61 -29.20 48.00
CA ARG A 520 -42.70 -29.41 48.98
C ARG A 520 -42.23 -30.10 50.26
N THR A 521 -41.21 -30.96 50.22
CA THR A 521 -40.69 -31.60 51.43
C THR A 521 -39.88 -30.65 52.31
N LEU A 522 -39.20 -29.66 51.74
CA LEU A 522 -38.44 -28.66 52.53
C LEU A 522 -39.30 -27.51 53.09
N ALA A 523 -40.52 -27.31 52.57
CA ALA A 523 -41.44 -26.27 53.05
C ALA A 523 -42.40 -26.75 54.14
N LEU A 524 -42.48 -28.06 54.41
CA LEU A 524 -43.37 -28.65 55.42
C LEU A 524 -42.68 -29.00 56.75
N ASP A 525 -41.34 -28.96 56.82
CA ASP A 525 -40.57 -29.22 58.05
C ASP A 525 -40.22 -27.93 58.84
N GLY A 526 -40.83 -26.80 58.49
CA GLY A 526 -40.46 -25.46 59.00
C GLY A 526 -41.53 -24.71 59.80
N LEU A 527 -42.57 -25.38 60.28
CA LEU A 527 -43.60 -24.75 61.12
C LEU A 527 -43.63 -25.42 62.50
N PRO A 528 -43.21 -24.74 63.58
CA PRO A 528 -43.41 -25.25 64.93
C PRO A 528 -44.89 -25.16 65.33
N SER A 529 -45.36 -26.21 65.98
CA SER A 529 -46.64 -26.32 66.70
C SER A 529 -46.78 -25.29 67.82
#